data_AF-A0AAD6HMW0-F1
#
_entry.id   AF-A0AAD6HMW0-F1
#
_cell.length_a   1.000
_cell.length_b   1.000
_cell.length_c   1.000
_cell.angle_alpha   90.00
_cell.angle_beta   90.00
_cell.angle_gamma   90.00
#
_symmetry.space_group_name_H-M   'P 1'
#
loop_
_entity.id
_entity.type
_entity.pdbx_description
1 polymer ?
#
loop_
_entity_poly.entity_id
_entity_poly.type
_entity_poly.pdbx_seq_one_letter_code
_entity_poly.pdbx_strand_id
1 'polypeptide(L)'
;MTSRDGYQWTPEIGLAQGVPSIGVISPSTNLTSGSGPWDVIVVGAGYSGLTATRDLCVAGLRVLLVEARDRIGGRSWSSNIGGYPFEMGGTWVHWGQPHVWREISRYQMRSELEESFDFSRGVNHFQLRANNGDAIMSHEEEDALLSGALEKFVNIDGDMGRKTFSFAHDPFHVAEARKYDDMSAKDRLQEISLSLTPNERSVLESFILLCSCGTLETTSFFEFLHWWALCGYSYRGCMDHLISYKFKGGQSSFAIKFFQEALSTGNLSYVFNTPVESITDQGDTVALISRDGRQYVATRLVSTIPLNVLNSVSFSPPLDAQRASATNIGHVNQCVKVHAEISNKDMRSWTGISYPFNKLTYAIGDGTTPAGNTHIVCFGGFNNHIQPEENIDETKKAVENLAPGNMDIQRLVFHNWSKDEFAKGAWFFSPPQLLSTSLDALRARHGNIVFANSDWAVGWRSFIDGAIEEGTRAAMTVKEELRPSVAPRPHL
;
A
#
# COMPACT_ATOMS: atom_id res chain seq x y z
N MET A 1 12.84 17.23 -8.87
CA MET A 1 11.81 18.14 -8.31
C MET A 1 11.49 17.70 -6.89
N THR A 2 11.12 18.63 -6.01
CA THR A 2 10.80 18.36 -4.59
C THR A 2 9.29 18.30 -4.41
N SER A 3 8.79 17.25 -3.76
CA SER A 3 7.38 17.17 -3.34
C SER A 3 7.20 17.89 -2.02
N ARG A 4 5.98 18.38 -1.73
CA ARG A 4 5.59 18.80 -0.37
C ARG A 4 5.53 17.64 0.61
N ASP A 5 5.40 16.41 0.10
CA ASP A 5 5.29 15.21 0.92
C ASP A 5 6.65 14.74 1.45
N GLY A 6 6.57 14.03 2.58
CA GLY A 6 7.70 13.31 3.17
C GLY A 6 8.57 14.20 4.06
N TYR A 7 9.43 13.54 4.82
CA TYR A 7 10.32 14.16 5.79
C TYR A 7 11.69 13.53 5.69
N GLN A 8 12.70 14.33 6.00
CA GLN A 8 14.07 13.89 6.19
C GLN A 8 14.64 14.53 7.45
N TRP A 9 15.44 13.78 8.19
CA TRP A 9 16.27 14.31 9.26
C TRP A 9 17.74 13.92 9.05
N THR A 10 18.67 14.83 9.36
CA THR A 10 20.11 14.53 9.58
C THR A 10 20.63 15.38 10.75
N PRO A 11 21.79 15.05 11.35
CA PRO A 11 22.40 15.87 12.39
C PRO A 11 22.62 17.34 11.98
N GLU A 12 22.92 17.59 10.71
CA GLU A 12 23.26 18.93 10.19
C GLU A 12 22.03 19.78 9.90
N ILE A 13 20.97 19.17 9.35
CA ILE A 13 19.79 19.92 8.87
C ILE A 13 18.62 19.92 9.85
N GLY A 14 18.65 19.06 10.87
CA GLY A 14 17.48 18.81 11.72
C GLY A 14 16.36 18.14 10.92
N LEU A 15 15.11 18.25 11.38
CA LEU A 15 13.95 17.68 10.68
C LEU A 15 13.44 18.68 9.63
N ALA A 16 13.32 18.24 8.38
CA ALA A 16 12.82 19.04 7.27
C ALA A 16 11.68 18.31 6.54
N GLN A 17 10.68 19.07 6.11
CA GLN A 17 9.56 18.58 5.30
C GLN A 17 9.83 18.79 3.81
N GLY A 18 9.36 17.85 3.00
CA GLY A 18 9.49 17.86 1.55
C GLY A 18 10.79 17.21 1.08
N VAL A 19 10.67 16.17 0.26
CA VAL A 19 11.81 15.41 -0.26
C VAL A 19 11.73 15.25 -1.79
N PRO A 20 12.86 15.05 -2.50
CA PRO A 20 12.83 14.91 -3.96
C PRO A 20 12.06 13.66 -4.38
N SER A 21 11.35 13.71 -5.50
CA SER A 21 10.78 12.51 -6.12
C SER A 21 10.68 12.65 -7.63
N ILE A 22 10.92 11.54 -8.34
CA ILE A 22 10.62 11.42 -9.78
C ILE A 22 9.11 11.58 -10.02
N GLY A 23 8.28 11.27 -9.02
CA GLY A 23 6.83 11.35 -9.14
C GLY A 23 6.26 12.77 -9.25
N VAL A 24 7.04 13.81 -8.92
CA VAL A 24 6.56 15.20 -9.01
C VAL A 24 6.41 15.61 -10.47
N ILE A 25 5.22 16.08 -10.86
CA ILE A 25 4.90 16.45 -12.24
C ILE A 25 5.03 17.96 -12.43
N SER A 26 5.81 18.36 -13.45
CA SER A 26 6.03 19.76 -13.82
C SER A 26 6.02 19.92 -15.34
N PRO A 27 5.25 20.87 -15.91
CA PRO A 27 4.31 21.75 -15.23
C PRO A 27 3.17 20.97 -14.56
N SER A 28 2.55 21.53 -13.52
CA SER A 28 1.50 20.86 -12.72
C SER A 28 0.16 20.68 -13.45
N THR A 29 0.03 21.24 -14.64
CA THR A 29 -1.13 21.10 -15.52
C THR A 29 -0.69 21.26 -16.97
N ASN A 30 -1.35 20.55 -17.89
CA ASN A 30 -1.25 20.79 -19.33
C ASN A 30 -2.55 21.36 -19.93
N LEU A 31 -3.50 21.76 -19.08
CA LEU A 31 -4.77 22.33 -19.53
C LEU A 31 -4.55 23.69 -20.20
N THR A 32 -5.14 23.87 -21.37
CA THR A 32 -5.24 25.15 -22.10
C THR A 32 -6.70 25.64 -22.17
N SER A 33 -6.90 26.88 -22.61
CA SER A 33 -8.24 27.40 -22.91
C SER A 33 -8.96 26.50 -23.93
N GLY A 34 -10.16 26.03 -23.60
CA GLY A 34 -10.92 25.11 -24.45
C GLY A 34 -10.60 23.62 -24.25
N SER A 35 -9.81 23.27 -23.23
CA SER A 35 -9.60 21.88 -22.81
C SER A 35 -10.95 21.16 -22.59
N GLY A 36 -11.16 20.07 -23.32
CA GLY A 36 -12.39 19.28 -23.28
C GLY A 36 -13.11 19.17 -24.63
N PRO A 37 -14.32 18.59 -24.69
CA PRO A 37 -14.94 17.80 -23.62
C PRO A 37 -14.07 16.60 -23.20
N TRP A 38 -14.31 15.99 -22.05
CA TRP A 38 -13.59 14.77 -21.66
C TRP A 38 -14.53 13.58 -21.73
N ASP A 39 -14.01 12.45 -22.20
CA ASP A 39 -14.77 11.20 -22.17
C ASP A 39 -14.77 10.67 -20.73
N VAL A 40 -13.62 10.81 -20.04
CA VAL A 40 -13.43 10.29 -18.68
C VAL A 40 -12.64 11.27 -17.81
N ILE A 41 -13.10 11.47 -16.57
CA ILE A 41 -12.26 12.01 -15.49
C ILE A 41 -11.75 10.86 -14.62
N VAL A 42 -10.46 10.83 -14.32
CA VAL A 42 -9.87 9.92 -13.32
C VAL A 42 -9.43 10.76 -12.13
N VAL A 43 -9.93 10.44 -10.93
CA VAL A 43 -9.57 11.12 -9.68
C VAL A 43 -8.56 10.29 -8.92
N GLY A 44 -7.37 10.85 -8.72
CA GLY A 44 -6.22 10.24 -8.06
C GLY A 44 -5.24 9.63 -9.05
N ALA A 45 -3.94 9.89 -8.85
CA ALA A 45 -2.82 9.45 -9.66
C ALA A 45 -1.93 8.44 -8.91
N GLY A 46 -2.53 7.64 -8.02
CA GLY A 46 -1.92 6.39 -7.53
C GLY A 46 -1.94 5.30 -8.60
N TYR A 47 -1.40 4.11 -8.32
CA TYR A 47 -1.31 3.03 -9.32
C TYR A 47 -2.67 2.63 -9.94
N SER A 48 -3.77 2.69 -9.19
CA SER A 48 -5.13 2.47 -9.74
C SER A 48 -5.48 3.51 -10.80
N GLY A 49 -5.33 4.79 -10.47
CA GLY A 49 -5.60 5.88 -11.41
C GLY A 49 -4.64 5.91 -12.60
N LEU A 50 -3.33 5.72 -12.36
CA LEU A 50 -2.33 5.65 -13.42
C LEU A 50 -2.63 4.51 -14.41
N THR A 51 -3.01 3.34 -13.91
CA THR A 51 -3.38 2.20 -14.75
C THR A 51 -4.65 2.51 -15.54
N ALA A 52 -5.70 3.01 -14.87
CA ALA A 52 -6.96 3.37 -15.52
C ALA A 52 -6.75 4.42 -16.62
N THR A 53 -6.06 5.51 -16.30
CA THR A 53 -5.70 6.58 -17.23
C THR A 53 -4.91 6.05 -18.42
N ARG A 54 -3.86 5.26 -18.19
CA ARG A 54 -3.04 4.68 -19.27
C ARG A 54 -3.90 3.82 -20.19
N ASP A 55 -4.67 2.89 -19.65
CA ASP A 55 -5.49 1.97 -20.45
C ASP A 55 -6.59 2.71 -21.25
N LEU A 56 -7.22 3.73 -20.67
CA LEU A 56 -8.24 4.55 -21.34
C LEU A 56 -7.64 5.44 -22.45
N CYS A 57 -6.52 6.11 -22.19
CA CYS A 57 -5.82 6.92 -23.19
C CYS A 57 -5.34 6.08 -24.38
N VAL A 58 -4.78 4.89 -24.11
CA VAL A 58 -4.34 3.93 -25.15
C VAL A 58 -5.54 3.40 -25.94
N ALA A 59 -6.71 3.29 -25.31
CA ALA A 59 -7.96 2.95 -26.00
C ALA A 59 -8.53 4.10 -26.85
N GLY A 60 -7.87 5.26 -26.89
CA GLY A 60 -8.26 6.42 -27.70
C GLY A 60 -9.23 7.39 -27.03
N LEU A 61 -9.54 7.20 -25.74
CA LEU A 61 -10.42 8.09 -24.99
C LEU A 61 -9.64 9.30 -24.48
N ARG A 62 -10.28 10.48 -24.51
CA ARG A 62 -9.75 11.72 -23.96
C ARG A 62 -9.99 11.75 -22.46
N VAL A 63 -8.90 11.70 -21.69
CA VAL A 63 -8.94 11.54 -20.24
C VAL A 63 -8.41 12.79 -19.55
N LEU A 64 -9.13 13.24 -18.52
CA LEU A 64 -8.63 14.21 -17.54
C LEU A 64 -8.23 13.49 -16.25
N LEU A 65 -6.95 13.51 -15.89
CA LEU A 65 -6.43 13.05 -14.60
C LEU A 65 -6.39 14.21 -13.59
N VAL A 66 -7.11 14.10 -12.48
CA VAL A 66 -7.17 15.10 -11.40
C VAL A 66 -6.51 14.54 -10.15
N GLU A 67 -5.44 15.18 -9.68
CA GLU A 67 -4.66 14.74 -8.52
C GLU A 67 -4.56 15.85 -7.46
N ALA A 68 -4.75 15.47 -6.19
CA ALA A 68 -4.69 16.37 -5.05
C ALA A 68 -3.25 16.82 -4.73
N ARG A 69 -2.28 15.91 -4.87
CA ARG A 69 -0.86 16.12 -4.60
C ARG A 69 -0.15 16.82 -5.76
N ASP A 70 1.13 17.11 -5.57
CA ASP A 70 2.05 17.57 -6.64
C ASP A 70 2.72 16.42 -7.40
N ARG A 71 2.40 15.17 -7.04
CA ARG A 71 3.07 13.97 -7.55
C ARG A 71 2.11 12.83 -7.86
N ILE A 72 2.57 11.93 -8.72
CA ILE A 72 1.95 10.61 -8.94
C ILE A 72 2.40 9.59 -7.89
N GLY A 73 1.80 8.39 -7.92
CA GLY A 73 2.14 7.23 -7.09
C GLY A 73 1.25 7.06 -5.86
N GLY A 74 0.65 8.13 -5.35
CA GLY A 74 -0.26 8.07 -4.20
C GLY A 74 0.44 7.48 -2.97
N ARG A 75 -0.07 6.35 -2.46
CA ARG A 75 0.46 5.60 -1.30
C ARG A 75 1.77 4.83 -1.58
N SER A 76 2.32 4.90 -2.78
CA SER A 76 3.64 4.34 -3.11
C SER A 76 4.43 5.34 -3.94
N TRP A 77 5.58 5.75 -3.42
CA TRP A 77 6.51 6.67 -4.08
C TRP A 77 7.88 6.57 -3.41
N SER A 78 8.92 6.92 -4.16
CA SER A 78 10.30 6.91 -3.68
C SER A 78 10.91 8.31 -3.69
N SER A 79 11.86 8.52 -2.78
CA SER A 79 12.71 9.69 -2.73
C SER A 79 14.18 9.32 -2.91
N ASN A 80 14.82 9.86 -3.95
CA ASN A 80 16.23 9.60 -4.22
C ASN A 80 17.08 10.62 -3.47
N ILE A 81 17.67 10.22 -2.35
CA ILE A 81 18.51 11.06 -1.48
C ILE A 81 19.89 10.41 -1.39
N GLY A 82 20.95 11.17 -1.67
CA GLY A 82 22.32 10.64 -1.67
C GLY A 82 22.55 9.52 -2.69
N GLY A 83 21.74 9.46 -3.76
CA GLY A 83 21.78 8.40 -4.76
C GLY A 83 21.08 7.10 -4.36
N TYR A 84 20.39 7.07 -3.21
CA TYR A 84 19.64 5.90 -2.72
C TYR A 84 18.11 6.15 -2.77
N PRO A 85 17.28 5.23 -3.28
CA PRO A 85 15.83 5.35 -3.27
C PRO A 85 15.24 4.95 -1.91
N PHE A 86 14.76 5.93 -1.15
CA PHE A 86 13.98 5.69 0.07
C PHE A 86 12.51 5.51 -0.29
N GLU A 87 11.93 4.37 0.09
CA GLU A 87 10.58 3.97 -0.32
C GLU A 87 9.51 4.38 0.69
N MET A 88 8.93 5.55 0.46
CA MET A 88 8.09 6.27 1.41
C MET A 88 6.79 5.55 1.78
N GLY A 89 6.36 4.57 0.98
CA GLY A 89 5.11 3.82 1.17
C GLY A 89 5.24 2.38 0.67
N GLY A 90 4.30 1.91 -0.16
CA GLY A 90 4.38 0.57 -0.75
C GLY A 90 5.67 0.36 -1.53
N THR A 91 6.34 -0.80 -1.35
CA THR A 91 7.73 -1.04 -1.81
C THR A 91 7.87 -2.33 -2.59
N TRP A 92 7.49 -3.45 -1.99
CA TRP A 92 7.86 -4.77 -2.48
C TRP A 92 6.90 -5.28 -3.54
N VAL A 93 7.45 -6.07 -4.47
CA VAL A 93 6.75 -6.68 -5.59
C VAL A 93 7.25 -8.11 -5.81
N HIS A 94 6.41 -8.98 -6.37
CA HIS A 94 6.80 -10.36 -6.68
C HIS A 94 6.11 -10.86 -7.96
N TRP A 95 6.68 -11.85 -8.64
CA TRP A 95 6.07 -12.42 -9.86
C TRP A 95 4.79 -13.21 -9.61
N GLY A 96 4.52 -13.61 -8.36
CA GLY A 96 3.23 -14.14 -7.92
C GLY A 96 2.13 -13.09 -7.76
N GLN A 97 2.45 -11.80 -7.95
CA GLN A 97 1.49 -10.69 -7.99
C GLN A 97 1.23 -10.33 -9.46
N PRO A 98 0.16 -10.87 -10.07
CA PRO A 98 0.07 -10.97 -11.53
C PRO A 98 -0.08 -9.62 -12.23
N HIS A 99 -0.78 -8.66 -11.63
CA HIS A 99 -1.07 -7.36 -12.23
C HIS A 99 0.17 -6.47 -12.22
N VAL A 100 0.84 -6.34 -11.07
CA VAL A 100 2.09 -5.57 -10.99
C VAL A 100 3.19 -6.22 -11.81
N TRP A 101 3.30 -7.56 -11.78
CA TRP A 101 4.31 -8.26 -12.57
C TRP A 101 4.10 -8.13 -14.07
N ARG A 102 2.85 -8.12 -14.53
CA ARG A 102 2.50 -7.85 -15.94
C ARG A 102 3.06 -6.50 -16.37
N GLU A 103 2.89 -5.46 -15.55
CA GLU A 103 3.38 -4.11 -15.86
C GLU A 103 4.91 -4.03 -15.79
N ILE A 104 5.55 -4.67 -14.81
CA ILE A 104 7.01 -4.79 -14.72
C ILE A 104 7.58 -5.42 -15.99
N SER A 105 6.97 -6.51 -16.46
CA SER A 105 7.38 -7.18 -17.69
C SER A 105 7.15 -6.30 -18.93
N ARG A 106 5.97 -5.66 -19.03
CA ARG A 106 5.60 -4.75 -20.13
C ARG A 106 6.59 -3.60 -20.28
N TYR A 107 6.98 -2.97 -19.18
CA TYR A 107 7.95 -1.86 -19.18
C TYR A 107 9.41 -2.31 -19.13
N GLN A 108 9.65 -3.62 -19.26
CA GLN A 108 11.00 -4.21 -19.31
C GLN A 108 11.83 -3.93 -18.04
N MET A 109 11.20 -3.87 -16.87
CA MET A 109 11.84 -3.56 -15.59
C MET A 109 12.22 -4.82 -14.77
N ARG A 110 12.17 -6.02 -15.37
CA ARG A 110 12.49 -7.29 -14.69
C ARG A 110 13.93 -7.37 -14.17
N SER A 111 14.88 -6.70 -14.83
CA SER A 111 16.29 -6.59 -14.41
C SER A 111 16.53 -5.47 -13.39
N GLU A 112 15.52 -4.64 -13.13
CA GLU A 112 15.61 -3.45 -12.29
C GLU A 112 15.17 -3.71 -10.85
N LEU A 113 15.09 -4.98 -10.46
CA LEU A 113 14.79 -5.40 -9.09
C LEU A 113 16.06 -5.78 -8.34
N GLU A 114 16.03 -5.59 -7.03
CA GLU A 114 17.06 -6.00 -6.08
C GLU A 114 16.43 -6.62 -4.83
N GLU A 115 17.22 -7.41 -4.12
CA GLU A 115 16.81 -8.09 -2.88
C GLU A 115 17.03 -7.20 -1.66
N SER A 116 16.01 -7.13 -0.81
CA SER A 116 16.07 -6.46 0.49
C SER A 116 16.99 -7.20 1.47
N PHE A 117 16.98 -8.53 1.47
CA PHE A 117 17.83 -9.33 2.35
C PHE A 117 19.21 -9.60 1.71
N ASP A 118 20.27 -9.47 2.50
CA ASP A 118 21.62 -9.91 2.15
C ASP A 118 22.32 -10.35 3.44
N PHE A 119 22.44 -11.67 3.57
CA PHE A 119 23.04 -12.32 4.74
C PHE A 119 24.47 -12.81 4.46
N SER A 120 25.08 -12.37 3.34
CA SER A 120 26.43 -12.81 2.94
C SER A 120 27.57 -12.24 3.80
N ARG A 121 27.29 -11.20 4.59
CA ARG A 121 28.26 -10.45 5.40
C ARG A 121 27.57 -9.77 6.58
N GLY A 122 28.33 -9.33 7.57
CA GLY A 122 27.82 -8.57 8.71
C GLY A 122 27.50 -9.45 9.90
N VAL A 123 26.59 -9.00 10.77
CA VAL A 123 26.27 -9.66 12.04
C VAL A 123 25.53 -10.99 11.88
N ASN A 124 24.86 -11.18 10.73
CA ASN A 124 24.10 -12.35 10.29
C ASN A 124 23.22 -12.99 11.40
N HIS A 125 22.35 -12.20 12.02
CA HIS A 125 21.46 -12.69 13.07
C HIS A 125 20.15 -11.92 13.13
N PHE A 126 19.15 -12.59 13.68
CA PHE A 126 17.91 -12.02 14.15
C PHE A 126 18.05 -11.59 15.63
N GLN A 127 17.48 -10.44 15.98
CA GLN A 127 17.41 -9.96 17.36
C GLN A 127 15.95 -9.82 17.80
N LEU A 128 15.54 -10.67 18.75
CA LEU A 128 14.25 -10.58 19.42
C LEU A 128 14.40 -9.87 20.76
N ARG A 129 13.70 -8.76 20.95
CA ARG A 129 13.60 -8.08 22.24
C ARG A 129 12.15 -8.17 22.73
N ALA A 130 11.93 -8.99 23.74
CA ALA A 130 10.60 -9.29 24.26
C ALA A 130 10.51 -9.08 25.77
N ASN A 131 9.29 -9.00 26.31
CA ASN A 131 9.08 -8.82 27.76
C ASN A 131 9.70 -9.94 28.62
N ASN A 132 9.86 -11.13 28.06
CA ASN A 132 10.47 -12.29 28.71
C ASN A 132 12.00 -12.35 28.54
N GLY A 133 12.61 -11.35 27.89
CA GLY A 133 14.05 -11.25 27.69
C GLY A 133 14.43 -10.98 26.23
N ASP A 134 15.70 -10.61 26.04
CA ASP A 134 16.31 -10.44 24.72
C ASP A 134 16.94 -11.78 24.28
N ALA A 135 16.81 -12.10 22.99
CA ALA A 135 17.41 -13.26 22.36
C ALA A 135 18.05 -12.86 21.03
N ILE A 136 19.21 -13.47 20.74
CA ILE A 136 19.88 -13.39 19.45
C ILE A 136 19.93 -14.81 18.90
N MET A 137 19.53 -14.98 17.64
CA MET A 137 19.50 -16.28 16.97
C MET A 137 19.85 -16.15 15.49
N SER A 138 20.20 -17.26 14.86
CA SER A 138 20.41 -17.31 13.41
C SER A 138 19.11 -17.02 12.65
N HIS A 139 19.22 -16.63 11.38
CA HIS A 139 18.03 -16.47 10.51
C HIS A 139 17.32 -17.81 10.24
N GLU A 140 18.01 -18.95 10.34
CA GLU A 140 17.35 -20.27 10.27
C GLU A 140 16.46 -20.52 11.50
N GLU A 141 16.92 -20.14 12.69
CA GLU A 141 16.12 -20.20 13.91
C GLU A 141 14.97 -19.18 13.90
N GLU A 142 15.19 -17.98 13.35
CA GLU A 142 14.13 -16.98 13.09
C GLU A 142 13.03 -17.57 12.20
N ASP A 143 13.41 -18.15 11.06
CA ASP A 143 12.49 -18.75 10.09
C ASP A 143 11.68 -19.90 10.74
N ALA A 144 12.34 -20.78 11.49
CA ALA A 144 11.68 -21.88 12.18
C ALA A 144 10.69 -21.38 13.25
N LEU A 145 11.07 -20.34 14.00
CA LEU A 145 10.24 -19.75 15.04
C LEU A 145 8.99 -19.07 14.47
N LEU A 146 9.15 -18.26 13.42
CA LEU A 146 8.05 -17.59 12.74
C LEU A 146 7.13 -18.57 12.01
N SER A 147 7.69 -19.54 11.29
CA SER A 147 6.90 -20.57 10.59
C SER A 147 6.06 -21.38 11.58
N GLY A 148 6.68 -21.89 12.66
CA GLY A 148 5.98 -22.69 13.67
C GLY A 148 4.86 -21.92 14.38
N ALA A 149 5.08 -20.64 14.69
CA ALA A 149 4.05 -19.80 15.31
C ALA A 149 2.91 -19.46 14.34
N LEU A 150 3.22 -19.15 13.08
CA LEU A 150 2.22 -18.86 12.03
C LEU A 150 1.39 -20.08 11.68
N GLU A 151 1.99 -21.27 11.57
CA GLU A 151 1.26 -22.51 11.32
C GLU A 151 0.19 -22.76 12.38
N LYS A 152 0.50 -22.55 13.67
CA LYS A 152 -0.50 -22.63 14.76
C LYS A 152 -1.62 -21.61 14.57
N PHE A 153 -1.28 -20.39 14.16
CA PHE A 153 -2.24 -19.30 13.95
C PHE A 153 -3.20 -19.57 12.78
N VAL A 154 -2.68 -19.99 11.64
CA VAL A 154 -3.45 -20.11 10.38
C VAL A 154 -4.10 -21.49 10.18
N ASN A 155 -3.72 -22.51 10.97
CA ASN A 155 -4.26 -23.86 10.81
C ASN A 155 -5.68 -24.03 11.36
N ILE A 156 -6.65 -23.46 10.65
CA ILE A 156 -8.07 -23.45 11.01
C ILE A 156 -8.87 -24.65 10.48
N ASP A 157 -8.30 -25.40 9.53
CA ASP A 157 -8.96 -26.46 8.76
C ASP A 157 -8.12 -27.75 8.66
N GLY A 158 -7.02 -27.82 9.41
CA GLY A 158 -6.05 -28.91 9.38
C GLY A 158 -5.15 -28.91 8.13
N ASP A 159 -5.20 -27.86 7.30
CA ASP A 159 -4.42 -27.72 6.07
C ASP A 159 -4.02 -26.26 5.81
N MET A 160 -3.62 -25.54 6.87
CA MET A 160 -3.12 -24.16 6.81
C MET A 160 -4.06 -23.17 6.09
N GLY A 161 -5.36 -23.40 6.11
CA GLY A 161 -6.37 -22.57 5.46
C GLY A 161 -6.65 -22.91 3.99
N ARG A 162 -5.98 -23.92 3.40
CA ARG A 162 -6.16 -24.29 1.98
C ARG A 162 -7.56 -24.79 1.65
N LYS A 163 -8.27 -25.42 2.59
CA LYS A 163 -9.64 -25.89 2.38
C LYS A 163 -10.62 -24.73 2.49
N THR A 164 -10.40 -23.83 3.45
CA THR A 164 -11.28 -22.67 3.69
C THR A 164 -11.06 -21.55 2.66
N PHE A 165 -9.83 -21.28 2.24
CA PHE A 165 -9.47 -20.20 1.30
C PHE A 165 -9.03 -20.73 -0.06
N SER A 166 -9.60 -21.85 -0.51
CA SER A 166 -9.21 -22.58 -1.74
C SER A 166 -9.11 -21.70 -3.00
N PHE A 167 -9.90 -20.63 -3.08
CA PHE A 167 -9.82 -19.61 -4.12
C PHE A 167 -9.56 -18.23 -3.48
N ALA A 168 -8.29 -17.85 -3.31
CA ALA A 168 -7.93 -16.59 -2.66
C ALA A 168 -8.48 -15.32 -3.36
N HIS A 169 -8.83 -15.38 -4.65
CA HIS A 169 -9.44 -14.28 -5.40
C HIS A 169 -10.99 -14.26 -5.30
N ASP A 170 -11.58 -15.26 -4.66
CA ASP A 170 -12.99 -15.34 -4.27
C ASP A 170 -13.03 -15.76 -2.79
N PRO A 171 -12.63 -14.88 -1.86
CA PRO A 171 -12.31 -15.30 -0.49
C PRO A 171 -13.55 -15.71 0.33
N PHE A 172 -14.76 -15.54 -0.22
CA PHE A 172 -16.02 -16.05 0.34
C PHE A 172 -16.60 -17.24 -0.44
N HIS A 173 -15.82 -17.85 -1.34
CA HIS A 173 -16.20 -19.03 -2.12
C HIS A 173 -16.70 -20.17 -1.22
N VAL A 174 -15.96 -20.44 -0.15
CA VAL A 174 -16.31 -21.41 0.88
C VAL A 174 -17.08 -20.68 1.97
N ALA A 175 -18.32 -21.10 2.23
CA ALA A 175 -19.23 -20.39 3.14
C ALA A 175 -18.65 -20.24 4.56
N GLU A 176 -17.90 -21.24 5.03
CA GLU A 176 -17.22 -21.24 6.33
C GLU A 176 -16.18 -20.12 6.47
N ALA A 177 -15.65 -19.58 5.37
CA ALA A 177 -14.69 -18.48 5.42
C ALA A 177 -15.30 -17.23 6.08
N ARG A 178 -16.61 -17.01 5.93
CA ARG A 178 -17.32 -15.81 6.43
C ARG A 178 -17.19 -15.62 7.94
N LYS A 179 -17.24 -16.70 8.72
CA LYS A 179 -17.17 -16.60 10.19
C LYS A 179 -15.83 -16.03 10.68
N TYR A 180 -14.76 -16.17 9.89
CA TYR A 180 -13.45 -15.62 10.25
C TYR A 180 -13.40 -14.11 10.04
N ASP A 181 -14.33 -13.52 9.26
CA ASP A 181 -14.45 -12.06 9.15
C ASP A 181 -15.03 -11.48 10.44
N ASP A 182 -15.80 -12.25 11.21
CA ASP A 182 -16.28 -11.84 12.54
C ASP A 182 -15.17 -11.91 13.61
N MET A 183 -14.02 -12.51 13.31
CA MET A 183 -12.93 -12.73 14.26
C MET A 183 -11.83 -11.68 14.12
N SER A 184 -11.39 -11.16 15.27
CA SER A 184 -10.14 -10.42 15.36
C SER A 184 -8.94 -11.36 15.47
N ALA A 185 -7.74 -10.85 15.19
CA ALA A 185 -6.50 -11.56 15.45
C ALA A 185 -6.35 -11.91 16.95
N LYS A 186 -6.84 -11.04 17.84
CA LYS A 186 -6.88 -11.31 19.30
C LYS A 186 -7.72 -12.54 19.62
N ASP A 187 -8.91 -12.66 19.03
CA ASP A 187 -9.79 -13.81 19.26
C ASP A 187 -9.09 -15.11 18.86
N ARG A 188 -8.46 -15.11 17.68
CA ARG A 188 -7.69 -16.27 17.23
C ARG A 188 -6.48 -16.59 18.13
N LEU A 189 -5.72 -15.57 18.56
CA LEU A 189 -4.60 -15.76 19.49
C LEU A 189 -5.04 -16.36 20.83
N GLN A 190 -6.23 -16.00 21.30
CA GLN A 190 -6.79 -16.57 22.53
C GLN A 190 -7.07 -18.06 22.38
N GLU A 191 -7.62 -18.50 21.25
CA GLU A 191 -7.90 -19.92 20.95
C GLU A 191 -6.63 -20.80 21.00
N ILE A 192 -5.50 -20.27 20.53
CA ILE A 192 -4.25 -21.02 20.44
C ILE A 192 -3.26 -20.70 21.57
N SER A 193 -3.65 -19.89 22.54
CA SER A 193 -2.74 -19.31 23.55
C SER A 193 -1.91 -20.35 24.31
N LEU A 194 -2.48 -21.52 24.63
CA LEU A 194 -1.79 -22.60 25.33
C LEU A 194 -0.78 -23.36 24.46
N SER A 195 -0.81 -23.19 23.14
CA SER A 195 0.10 -23.84 22.18
C SER A 195 1.34 -23.01 21.84
N LEU A 196 1.38 -21.75 22.28
CA LEU A 196 2.44 -20.80 21.97
C LEU A 196 3.42 -20.68 23.14
N THR A 197 4.70 -20.83 22.87
CA THR A 197 5.75 -20.35 23.77
C THR A 197 5.73 -18.81 23.84
N PRO A 198 6.34 -18.20 24.87
CA PRO A 198 6.44 -16.75 24.95
C PRO A 198 7.11 -16.12 23.71
N ASN A 199 8.18 -16.71 23.18
CA ASN A 199 8.87 -16.20 22.00
C ASN A 199 8.01 -16.35 20.74
N GLU A 200 7.36 -17.51 20.54
CA GLU A 200 6.42 -17.70 19.42
C GLU A 200 5.30 -16.67 19.45
N ARG A 201 4.74 -16.41 20.63
CA ARG A 201 3.70 -15.39 20.79
C ARG A 201 4.20 -14.00 20.43
N SER A 202 5.38 -13.61 20.91
CA SER A 202 5.95 -12.29 20.61
C SER A 202 6.22 -12.09 19.12
N VAL A 203 6.83 -13.07 18.44
CA VAL A 203 7.09 -12.94 17.00
C VAL A 203 5.82 -13.01 16.16
N LEU A 204 4.85 -13.83 16.57
CA LEU A 204 3.56 -13.95 15.88
C LEU A 204 2.75 -12.67 15.97
N GLU A 205 2.56 -12.12 17.18
CA GLU A 205 1.85 -10.85 17.37
C GLU A 205 2.54 -9.72 16.58
N SER A 206 3.87 -9.68 16.61
CA SER A 206 4.66 -8.70 15.86
C SER A 206 4.47 -8.82 14.34
N PHE A 207 4.45 -10.05 13.80
CA PHE A 207 4.27 -10.27 12.36
C PHE A 207 2.82 -9.97 11.91
N ILE A 208 1.81 -10.36 12.70
CA ILE A 208 0.42 -9.98 12.44
C ILE A 208 0.27 -8.46 12.40
N LEU A 209 0.84 -7.78 13.39
CA LEU A 209 0.78 -6.31 13.49
C LEU A 209 1.69 -5.62 12.48
N LEU A 210 2.73 -6.26 11.95
CA LEU A 210 3.44 -5.77 10.77
C LEU A 210 2.50 -5.73 9.57
N CYS A 211 1.74 -6.80 9.32
CA CYS A 211 0.82 -6.87 8.19
C CYS A 211 -0.36 -5.91 8.33
N SER A 212 -0.93 -5.74 9.53
CA SER A 212 -2.13 -4.91 9.71
C SER A 212 -1.86 -3.48 10.17
N CYS A 213 -0.77 -3.27 10.90
CA CYS A 213 -0.42 -2.04 11.60
C CYS A 213 -1.58 -1.43 12.43
N GLY A 214 -2.53 -2.26 12.84
CA GLY A 214 -3.64 -1.91 13.73
C GLY A 214 -3.34 -2.29 15.18
N THR A 215 -4.36 -2.83 15.87
CA THR A 215 -4.21 -3.55 17.14
C THR A 215 -4.71 -4.99 16.95
N LEU A 216 -4.44 -5.88 17.91
CA LEU A 216 -4.92 -7.26 17.81
C LEU A 216 -6.45 -7.35 17.80
N GLU A 217 -7.14 -6.45 18.51
CA GLU A 217 -8.60 -6.32 18.56
C GLU A 217 -9.20 -5.85 17.24
N THR A 218 -8.50 -4.95 16.55
CA THR A 218 -9.03 -4.31 15.34
C THR A 218 -8.53 -4.98 14.06
N THR A 219 -7.60 -5.93 14.14
CA THR A 219 -7.10 -6.64 12.96
C THR A 219 -8.03 -7.80 12.61
N SER A 220 -8.64 -7.80 11.41
CA SER A 220 -9.41 -8.94 10.90
C SER A 220 -8.53 -10.19 10.73
N PHE A 221 -8.93 -11.31 11.34
CA PHE A 221 -8.25 -12.58 11.13
C PHE A 221 -8.48 -13.13 9.71
N PHE A 222 -9.67 -12.92 9.15
CA PHE A 222 -9.98 -13.25 7.75
C PHE A 222 -9.02 -12.57 6.78
N GLU A 223 -8.73 -11.28 6.98
CA GLU A 223 -7.85 -10.54 6.07
C GLU A 223 -6.41 -11.04 6.15
N PHE A 224 -5.96 -11.46 7.33
CA PHE A 224 -4.66 -12.11 7.49
C PHE A 224 -4.61 -13.45 6.74
N LEU A 225 -5.65 -14.29 6.86
CA LEU A 225 -5.75 -15.55 6.13
C LEU A 225 -5.78 -15.35 4.61
N HIS A 226 -6.43 -14.27 4.15
CA HIS A 226 -6.45 -13.91 2.73
C HIS A 226 -5.06 -13.59 2.20
N TRP A 227 -4.27 -12.78 2.92
CA TRP A 227 -2.86 -12.53 2.58
C TRP A 227 -2.04 -13.83 2.59
N TRP A 228 -2.19 -14.64 3.63
CA TRP A 228 -1.52 -15.94 3.76
C TRP A 228 -1.80 -16.87 2.57
N ALA A 229 -3.06 -16.94 2.13
CA ALA A 229 -3.48 -17.74 0.98
C ALA A 229 -2.86 -17.24 -0.34
N LEU A 230 -2.83 -15.92 -0.56
CA LEU A 230 -2.17 -15.31 -1.71
C LEU A 230 -0.66 -15.54 -1.71
N CYS A 231 -0.06 -15.63 -0.53
CA CYS A 231 1.34 -15.97 -0.32
C CYS A 231 1.62 -17.49 -0.41
N GLY A 232 0.70 -18.30 -0.92
CA GLY A 232 0.92 -19.72 -1.14
C GLY A 232 0.87 -20.57 0.13
N TYR A 233 0.27 -20.06 1.20
CA TYR A 233 0.05 -20.75 2.48
C TYR A 233 1.35 -21.21 3.14
N SER A 234 2.36 -20.34 3.16
CA SER A 234 3.63 -20.61 3.85
C SER A 234 4.27 -19.32 4.31
N TYR A 235 5.03 -19.39 5.42
CA TYR A 235 5.80 -18.25 5.90
C TYR A 235 6.84 -17.80 4.85
N ARG A 236 7.51 -18.75 4.20
CA ARG A 236 8.45 -18.45 3.11
C ARG A 236 7.78 -17.66 1.99
N GLY A 237 6.59 -18.08 1.57
CA GLY A 237 5.82 -17.37 0.57
C GLY A 237 5.42 -15.96 1.02
N CYS A 238 5.09 -15.74 2.30
CA CYS A 238 4.90 -14.39 2.83
C CYS A 238 6.17 -13.55 2.70
N MET A 239 7.34 -14.09 3.07
CA MET A 239 8.60 -13.34 2.93
C MET A 239 8.91 -12.99 1.47
N ASP A 240 8.73 -13.95 0.55
CA ASP A 240 8.98 -13.75 -0.88
C ASP A 240 8.05 -12.68 -1.49
N HIS A 241 6.77 -12.67 -1.12
CA HIS A 241 5.78 -11.77 -1.73
C HIS A 241 5.70 -10.40 -1.05
N LEU A 242 5.98 -10.31 0.25
CA LEU A 242 5.70 -9.12 1.04
C LEU A 242 6.92 -8.22 1.26
N ILE A 243 8.14 -8.78 1.31
CA ILE A 243 9.32 -8.03 1.79
C ILE A 243 10.66 -8.40 1.12
N SER A 244 10.66 -9.09 -0.02
CA SER A 244 11.91 -9.56 -0.65
C SER A 244 12.45 -8.68 -1.76
N TYR A 245 11.64 -8.30 -2.76
CA TYR A 245 12.15 -7.62 -3.96
C TYR A 245 11.60 -6.21 -4.11
N LYS A 246 12.48 -5.25 -4.42
CA LYS A 246 12.16 -3.84 -4.64
C LYS A 246 12.85 -3.30 -5.88
N PHE A 247 12.43 -2.14 -6.39
CA PHE A 247 13.04 -1.52 -7.56
C PHE A 247 14.34 -0.78 -7.20
N LYS A 248 15.41 -1.03 -7.96
CA LYS A 248 16.70 -0.30 -7.87
C LYS A 248 16.56 1.21 -8.04
N GLY A 249 15.61 1.65 -8.88
CA GLY A 249 15.30 3.07 -9.10
C GLY A 249 14.23 3.63 -8.16
N GLY A 250 13.70 2.80 -7.26
CA GLY A 250 12.54 3.06 -6.42
C GLY A 250 11.20 3.10 -7.17
N GLN A 251 10.09 3.02 -6.45
CA GLN A 251 8.74 2.95 -7.02
C GLN A 251 8.38 4.13 -7.93
N SER A 252 8.88 5.34 -7.68
CA SER A 252 8.60 6.47 -8.58
C SER A 252 9.20 6.29 -9.99
N SER A 253 10.24 5.45 -10.15
CA SER A 253 10.78 5.08 -11.47
C SER A 253 9.86 4.13 -12.25
N PHE A 254 9.00 3.38 -11.55
CA PHE A 254 7.98 2.52 -12.13
C PHE A 254 6.69 3.31 -12.42
N ALA A 255 6.19 4.09 -11.45
CA ALA A 255 5.00 4.92 -11.62
C ALA A 255 5.07 5.87 -12.83
N ILE A 256 6.24 6.48 -13.07
CA ILE A 256 6.42 7.42 -14.18
C ILE A 256 6.24 6.76 -15.56
N LYS A 257 6.42 5.43 -15.68
CA LYS A 257 6.21 4.70 -16.94
C LYS A 257 4.75 4.76 -17.39
N PHE A 258 3.82 4.58 -16.47
CA PHE A 258 2.38 4.69 -16.75
C PHE A 258 2.00 6.09 -17.19
N PHE A 259 2.50 7.10 -16.47
CA PHE A 259 2.22 8.49 -16.80
C PHE A 259 2.76 8.88 -18.18
N GLN A 260 4.01 8.51 -18.48
CA GLN A 260 4.64 8.78 -19.78
C GLN A 260 3.94 8.06 -20.93
N GLU A 261 3.53 6.80 -20.74
CA GLU A 261 2.78 6.06 -21.76
C GLU A 261 1.43 6.74 -22.03
N ALA A 262 0.67 7.09 -20.99
CA ALA A 262 -0.58 7.83 -21.14
C ALA A 262 -0.38 9.18 -21.85
N LEU A 263 0.64 9.96 -21.44
CA LEU A 263 0.98 11.25 -22.04
C LEU A 263 1.34 11.12 -23.52
N SER A 264 2.08 10.08 -23.90
CA SER A 264 2.52 9.86 -25.28
C SER A 264 1.38 9.62 -26.28
N THR A 265 0.19 9.25 -25.79
CA THR A 265 -1.00 9.07 -26.64
C THR A 265 -1.56 10.38 -27.20
N GLY A 266 -1.22 11.52 -26.58
CA GLY A 266 -1.84 12.81 -26.86
C GLY A 266 -3.27 12.97 -26.31
N ASN A 267 -3.83 11.94 -25.68
CA ASN A 267 -5.20 11.93 -25.15
C ASN A 267 -5.28 12.23 -23.64
N LEU A 268 -4.13 12.47 -22.99
CA LEU A 268 -4.06 12.79 -21.56
C LEU A 268 -4.05 14.30 -21.33
N SER A 269 -5.05 14.77 -20.61
CA SER A 269 -4.98 16.02 -19.87
C SER A 269 -4.86 15.76 -18.38
N TYR A 270 -4.16 16.63 -17.67
CA TYR A 270 -3.92 16.43 -16.24
C TYR A 270 -3.86 17.75 -15.48
N VAL A 271 -4.19 17.67 -14.20
CA VAL A 271 -4.12 18.78 -13.26
C VAL A 271 -3.80 18.26 -11.86
N PHE A 272 -2.64 18.67 -11.34
CA PHE A 272 -2.14 18.37 -9.98
C PHE A 272 -2.50 19.53 -9.03
N ASN A 273 -2.26 19.36 -7.73
CA ASN A 273 -2.63 20.33 -6.68
C ASN A 273 -4.13 20.68 -6.70
N THR A 274 -4.97 19.71 -7.03
CA THR A 274 -6.40 19.92 -7.28
C THR A 274 -7.23 18.93 -6.45
N PRO A 275 -7.26 19.12 -5.12
CA PRO A 275 -8.08 18.28 -4.25
C PRO A 275 -9.56 18.44 -4.58
N VAL A 276 -10.27 17.32 -4.67
CA VAL A 276 -11.69 17.28 -5.00
C VAL A 276 -12.52 17.63 -3.77
N GLU A 277 -13.58 18.40 -3.96
CA GLU A 277 -14.58 18.73 -2.94
C GLU A 277 -15.87 17.95 -3.15
N SER A 278 -16.38 17.91 -4.37
CA SER A 278 -17.62 17.21 -4.68
C SER A 278 -17.64 16.58 -6.07
N ILE A 279 -18.44 15.51 -6.19
CA ILE A 279 -18.69 14.78 -7.43
C ILE A 279 -20.21 14.59 -7.56
N THR A 280 -20.77 15.06 -8.68
CA THR A 280 -22.21 14.98 -8.97
C THR A 280 -22.44 14.24 -10.27
N ASP A 281 -23.18 13.14 -10.22
CA ASP A 281 -23.76 12.51 -11.40
C ASP A 281 -24.96 13.32 -11.90
N GLN A 282 -24.90 13.74 -13.15
CA GLN A 282 -25.91 14.54 -13.84
C GLN A 282 -26.72 13.72 -14.84
N GLY A 283 -26.64 12.39 -14.79
CA GLY A 283 -27.38 11.47 -15.66
C GLY A 283 -26.62 11.08 -16.93
N ASP A 284 -26.29 12.06 -17.78
CA ASP A 284 -25.49 11.81 -19.00
C ASP A 284 -23.99 12.07 -18.80
N THR A 285 -23.65 12.89 -17.79
CA THR A 285 -22.28 13.30 -17.47
C THR A 285 -22.06 13.31 -15.97
N VAL A 286 -20.81 13.40 -15.55
CA VAL A 286 -20.38 13.59 -14.16
C VAL A 286 -19.64 14.91 -14.07
N ALA A 287 -20.04 15.75 -13.11
CA ALA A 287 -19.36 16.99 -12.77
C ALA A 287 -18.51 16.80 -11.50
N LEU A 288 -17.29 17.31 -11.55
CA LEU A 288 -16.34 17.39 -10.44
C LEU A 288 -16.10 18.85 -10.09
N ILE A 289 -16.14 19.17 -8.79
CA ILE A 289 -15.73 20.48 -8.26
C ILE A 289 -14.53 20.26 -7.33
N SER A 290 -13.44 20.97 -7.57
CA SER A 290 -12.28 21.01 -6.66
C SER A 290 -12.48 22.01 -5.53
N ARG A 291 -11.74 21.87 -4.44
CA ARG A 291 -11.84 22.74 -3.24
C ARG A 291 -11.58 24.23 -3.52
N ASP A 292 -10.95 24.56 -4.65
CA ASP A 292 -10.73 25.94 -5.10
C ASP A 292 -11.79 26.43 -6.11
N GLY A 293 -12.87 25.67 -6.30
CA GLY A 293 -14.03 26.02 -7.12
C GLY A 293 -13.88 25.73 -8.61
N ARG A 294 -12.75 25.16 -9.09
CA ARG A 294 -12.65 24.74 -10.50
C ARG A 294 -13.58 23.56 -10.77
N GLN A 295 -14.17 23.57 -11.96
CA GLN A 295 -15.16 22.58 -12.37
C GLN A 295 -14.70 21.82 -13.61
N TYR A 296 -14.92 20.52 -13.62
CA TYR A 296 -14.62 19.64 -14.75
C TYR A 296 -15.80 18.70 -15.00
N VAL A 297 -16.06 18.40 -16.27
CA VAL A 297 -17.18 17.54 -16.67
C VAL A 297 -16.67 16.47 -17.64
N ALA A 298 -17.17 15.25 -17.48
CA ALA A 298 -16.91 14.14 -18.40
C ALA A 298 -18.12 13.20 -18.52
N THR A 299 -18.14 12.35 -19.53
CA THR A 299 -19.19 11.33 -19.69
C THR A 299 -19.15 10.28 -18.57
N ARG A 300 -17.94 9.93 -18.11
CA ARG A 300 -17.71 8.98 -17.01
C ARG A 300 -16.67 9.51 -16.03
N LEU A 301 -16.71 8.99 -14.80
CA LEU A 301 -15.69 9.26 -13.79
C LEU A 301 -15.17 7.96 -13.17
N VAL A 302 -13.85 7.83 -13.02
CA VAL A 302 -13.20 6.80 -12.21
C VAL A 302 -12.70 7.44 -10.93
N SER A 303 -13.23 7.03 -9.79
CA SER A 303 -12.80 7.49 -8.47
C SER A 303 -11.84 6.48 -7.87
N THR A 304 -10.60 6.91 -7.64
CA THR A 304 -9.56 6.09 -6.98
C THR A 304 -9.21 6.59 -5.58
N ILE A 305 -10.07 7.45 -5.01
CA ILE A 305 -9.92 7.98 -3.65
C ILE A 305 -9.90 6.82 -2.64
N PRO A 306 -8.92 6.77 -1.70
CA PRO A 306 -8.85 5.72 -0.69
C PRO A 306 -10.09 5.66 0.22
N LEU A 307 -10.37 4.47 0.78
CA LEU A 307 -11.52 4.25 1.68
C LEU A 307 -11.60 5.30 2.79
N ASN A 308 -10.49 5.52 3.52
CA ASN A 308 -10.47 6.44 4.66
C ASN A 308 -10.60 7.93 4.26
N VAL A 309 -10.56 8.24 2.97
CA VAL A 309 -10.63 9.62 2.44
C VAL A 309 -11.98 9.90 1.79
N LEU A 310 -12.74 8.88 1.35
CA LEU A 310 -14.01 9.04 0.63
C LEU A 310 -15.01 9.96 1.36
N ASN A 311 -15.09 9.91 2.69
CA ASN A 311 -15.94 10.81 3.50
C ASN A 311 -15.56 12.30 3.43
N SER A 312 -14.41 12.63 2.84
CA SER A 312 -13.95 14.01 2.66
C SER A 312 -14.43 14.61 1.32
N VAL A 313 -15.16 13.84 0.51
CA VAL A 313 -15.73 14.26 -0.77
C VAL A 313 -17.24 14.09 -0.74
N SER A 314 -17.97 15.12 -1.15
CA SER A 314 -19.44 15.08 -1.24
C SER A 314 -19.87 14.39 -2.54
N PHE A 315 -20.74 13.39 -2.44
CA PHE A 315 -21.30 12.70 -3.60
C PHE A 315 -22.80 13.01 -3.77
N SER A 316 -23.20 13.23 -5.01
CA SER A 316 -24.62 13.40 -5.41
C SER A 316 -24.92 12.52 -6.64
N PRO A 317 -25.84 11.55 -6.57
CA PRO A 317 -26.58 11.12 -5.38
C PRO A 317 -25.63 10.59 -4.28
N PRO A 318 -26.06 10.60 -3.00
CA PRO A 318 -25.24 10.12 -1.88
C PRO A 318 -24.83 8.66 -2.10
N LEU A 319 -23.68 8.28 -1.54
CA LEU A 319 -23.20 6.89 -1.56
C LEU A 319 -24.26 5.93 -1.01
N ASP A 320 -24.33 4.72 -1.56
CA ASP A 320 -25.19 3.68 -1.04
C ASP A 320 -24.89 3.35 0.43
N ALA A 321 -25.88 2.79 1.14
CA ALA A 321 -25.80 2.62 2.58
C ALA A 321 -24.63 1.74 3.03
N GLN A 322 -24.32 0.65 2.31
CA GLN A 322 -23.21 -0.23 2.63
C GLN A 322 -21.86 0.47 2.42
N ARG A 323 -21.66 1.17 1.30
CA ARG A 323 -20.44 1.94 1.04
C ARG A 323 -20.26 3.07 2.05
N ALA A 324 -21.34 3.79 2.39
CA ALA A 324 -21.30 4.83 3.40
C ALA A 324 -20.92 4.27 4.78
N SER A 325 -21.48 3.12 5.16
CA SER A 325 -21.12 2.40 6.39
C SER A 325 -19.64 2.03 6.41
N ALA A 326 -19.14 1.39 5.35
CA ALA A 326 -17.73 1.00 5.23
C ALA A 326 -16.78 2.21 5.30
N THR A 327 -17.15 3.32 4.69
CA THR A 327 -16.37 4.56 4.71
C THR A 327 -16.35 5.20 6.10
N ASN A 328 -17.45 5.12 6.84
CA ASN A 328 -17.53 5.60 8.23
C ASN A 328 -16.72 4.73 9.20
N ILE A 329 -16.67 3.41 8.97
CA ILE A 329 -15.85 2.48 9.76
C ILE A 329 -14.36 2.70 9.46
N GLY A 330 -14.00 2.77 8.18
CA GLY A 330 -12.62 2.87 7.72
C GLY A 330 -11.81 1.59 7.90
N HIS A 331 -10.59 1.59 7.37
CA HIS A 331 -9.60 0.53 7.58
C HIS A 331 -8.68 0.87 8.76
N VAL A 332 -8.08 -0.15 9.38
CA VAL A 332 -7.42 -0.01 10.70
C VAL A 332 -5.94 0.36 10.62
N ASN A 333 -5.34 0.20 9.44
CA ASN A 333 -3.90 0.35 9.28
C ASN A 333 -3.41 1.79 9.47
N GLN A 334 -2.63 2.00 10.53
CA GLN A 334 -1.92 3.24 10.84
C GLN A 334 -0.41 2.96 10.87
N CYS A 335 0.12 2.34 9.81
CA CYS A 335 1.53 1.99 9.72
C CYS A 335 2.43 3.21 9.87
N VAL A 336 3.40 3.11 10.77
CA VAL A 336 4.56 3.97 10.84
C VAL A 336 5.69 3.30 10.10
N LYS A 337 6.17 3.91 9.02
CA LYS A 337 7.33 3.41 8.27
C LYS A 337 8.46 4.43 8.32
N VAL A 338 9.57 4.07 8.95
CA VAL A 338 10.74 4.92 9.13
C VAL A 338 11.96 4.24 8.53
N HIS A 339 12.66 4.95 7.65
CA HIS A 339 13.96 4.53 7.16
C HIS A 339 15.06 5.18 8.00
N ALA A 340 16.08 4.42 8.36
CA ALA A 340 17.28 4.90 9.01
C ALA A 340 18.51 4.54 8.18
N GLU A 341 19.30 5.54 7.79
CA GLU A 341 20.67 5.34 7.34
C GLU A 341 21.56 5.32 8.58
N ILE A 342 22.29 4.23 8.82
CA ILE A 342 23.14 4.07 10.01
C ILE A 342 24.60 3.80 9.60
N SER A 343 25.55 4.26 10.42
CA SER A 343 26.98 4.11 10.13
C SER A 343 27.49 2.67 10.30
N ASN A 344 26.78 1.84 11.08
CA ASN A 344 27.15 0.45 11.32
C ASN A 344 26.90 -0.41 10.07
N LYS A 345 28.00 -0.82 9.41
CA LYS A 345 27.98 -1.56 8.13
C LYS A 345 27.63 -3.04 8.28
N ASP A 346 27.83 -3.60 9.47
CA ASP A 346 27.60 -5.01 9.74
C ASP A 346 26.11 -5.32 9.95
N MET A 347 25.30 -4.29 10.20
CA MET A 347 23.85 -4.38 10.33
C MET A 347 23.12 -4.65 8.99
N ARG A 348 23.84 -4.81 7.87
CA ARG A 348 23.24 -5.16 6.57
C ARG A 348 22.44 -6.47 6.66
N SER A 349 22.93 -7.43 7.42
CA SER A 349 22.36 -8.76 7.61
C SER A 349 21.69 -8.91 8.97
N TRP A 350 21.06 -7.83 9.45
CA TRP A 350 20.34 -7.84 10.71
C TRP A 350 18.84 -7.78 10.43
N THR A 351 18.07 -8.55 11.20
CA THR A 351 16.62 -8.40 11.33
C THR A 351 16.29 -8.27 12.81
N GLY A 352 15.19 -7.61 13.14
CA GLY A 352 14.82 -7.49 14.55
C GLY A 352 13.35 -7.23 14.81
N ILE A 353 12.92 -7.77 15.96
CA ILE A 353 11.62 -7.53 16.55
C ILE A 353 11.82 -6.97 17.95
N SER A 354 11.20 -5.83 18.27
CA SER A 354 11.15 -5.24 19.62
C SER A 354 9.70 -5.05 20.05
N TYR A 355 9.15 -5.98 20.82
CA TYR A 355 7.71 -6.05 21.11
C TYR A 355 7.41 -6.51 22.55
N PRO A 356 6.39 -5.96 23.24
CA PRO A 356 5.43 -4.93 22.81
C PRO A 356 5.82 -3.50 23.19
N PHE A 357 6.95 -3.31 23.86
CA PHE A 357 7.28 -2.05 24.54
C PHE A 357 7.82 -0.95 23.62
N ASN A 358 8.32 -1.28 22.42
CA ASN A 358 8.86 -0.28 21.49
C ASN A 358 7.78 0.22 20.53
N LYS A 359 7.96 1.45 20.04
CA LYS A 359 7.04 2.12 19.09
C LYS A 359 7.28 1.72 17.63
N LEU A 360 8.49 1.22 17.33
CA LEU A 360 8.82 0.50 16.10
C LEU A 360 9.06 -0.96 16.48
N THR A 361 8.27 -1.85 15.90
CA THR A 361 8.16 -3.26 16.29
C THR A 361 9.03 -4.17 15.45
N TYR A 362 9.12 -3.93 14.14
CA TYR A 362 9.78 -4.84 13.18
C TYR A 362 10.74 -4.05 12.31
N ALA A 363 11.94 -4.56 12.03
CA ALA A 363 12.88 -3.90 11.15
C ALA A 363 13.88 -4.86 10.48
N ILE A 364 14.39 -4.47 9.32
CA ILE A 364 15.37 -5.25 8.56
C ILE A 364 16.46 -4.34 7.99
N GLY A 365 17.68 -4.88 7.86
CA GLY A 365 18.69 -4.35 6.95
C GLY A 365 18.21 -4.50 5.52
N ASP A 366 17.89 -3.38 4.88
CA ASP A 366 17.20 -3.34 3.58
C ASP A 366 18.15 -2.94 2.43
N GLY A 367 19.35 -2.47 2.72
CA GLY A 367 20.32 -2.14 1.69
C GLY A 367 21.59 -1.48 2.19
N THR A 368 22.38 -0.97 1.25
CA THR A 368 23.57 -0.18 1.53
C THR A 368 23.55 1.05 0.64
N THR A 369 23.65 2.24 1.25
CA THR A 369 23.64 3.50 0.51
C THR A 369 24.96 3.67 -0.27
N PRO A 370 25.01 4.54 -1.30
CA PRO A 370 26.26 4.85 -2.00
C PRO A 370 27.38 5.39 -1.09
N ALA A 371 27.04 5.93 0.10
CA ALA A 371 28.02 6.34 1.10
C ALA A 371 28.64 5.15 1.87
N GLY A 372 28.17 3.93 1.63
CA GLY A 372 28.61 2.71 2.30
C GLY A 372 27.98 2.49 3.68
N ASN A 373 26.90 3.22 4.00
CA ASN A 373 26.12 3.07 5.23
C ASN A 373 25.04 2.01 5.06
N THR A 374 24.64 1.37 6.16
CA THR A 374 23.51 0.43 6.14
C THR A 374 22.20 1.22 6.10
N HIS A 375 21.26 0.79 5.26
CA HIS A 375 19.88 1.25 5.31
C HIS A 375 19.04 0.24 6.08
N ILE A 376 18.39 0.69 7.15
CA ILE A 376 17.39 -0.05 7.91
C ILE A 376 16.01 0.50 7.56
N VAL A 377 15.03 -0.38 7.32
CA VAL A 377 13.61 -0.02 7.28
C VAL A 377 12.91 -0.56 8.53
N CYS A 378 12.19 0.33 9.21
CA CYS A 378 11.53 0.08 10.48
C CYS A 378 10.02 0.29 10.37
N PHE A 379 9.25 -0.54 11.06
CA PHE A 379 7.80 -0.52 11.05
C PHE A 379 7.23 -0.48 12.46
N GLY A 380 6.19 0.34 12.65
CA GLY A 380 5.34 0.35 13.83
C GLY A 380 3.87 0.45 13.42
N GLY A 381 2.97 0.29 14.38
CA GLY A 381 1.53 0.29 14.13
C GLY A 381 0.76 1.02 15.22
N PHE A 382 -0.57 0.89 15.21
CA PHE A 382 -1.45 1.56 16.17
C PHE A 382 -1.35 0.98 17.59
N ASN A 383 -0.88 -0.25 17.74
CA ASN A 383 -0.71 -0.95 19.02
C ASN A 383 0.22 -0.22 20.02
N ASN A 384 1.22 0.51 19.54
CA ASN A 384 2.09 1.38 20.34
C ASN A 384 2.60 2.53 19.45
N HIS A 385 1.71 3.47 19.16
CA HIS A 385 1.86 4.38 18.02
C HIS A 385 2.84 5.55 18.27
N ILE A 386 3.41 6.06 17.18
CA ILE A 386 4.12 7.34 17.10
C ILE A 386 3.72 8.10 15.85
N GLN A 387 3.74 9.42 15.93
CA GLN A 387 3.72 10.31 14.76
C GLN A 387 5.16 10.80 14.54
N PRO A 388 5.92 10.25 13.57
CA PRO A 388 7.37 10.39 13.55
C PRO A 388 7.91 11.83 13.48
N GLU A 389 7.12 12.74 12.88
CA GLU A 389 7.45 14.15 12.75
C GLU A 389 7.14 15.00 13.99
N GLU A 390 6.26 14.54 14.90
CA GLU A 390 5.87 15.33 16.08
C GLU A 390 7.02 15.48 17.09
N ASN A 391 7.80 14.41 17.26
CA ASN A 391 8.96 14.40 18.14
C ASN A 391 10.08 13.52 17.56
N ILE A 392 11.02 14.14 16.88
CA ILE A 392 12.10 13.43 16.18
C ILE A 392 13.03 12.66 17.13
N ASP A 393 13.21 13.13 18.37
CA ASP A 393 14.04 12.42 19.35
C ASP A 393 13.36 11.15 19.85
N GLU A 394 12.03 11.16 19.96
CA GLU A 394 11.27 9.94 20.25
C GLU A 394 11.34 8.93 19.09
N THR A 395 11.29 9.41 17.85
CA THR A 395 11.48 8.57 16.65
C THR A 395 12.88 7.97 16.62
N LYS A 396 13.92 8.76 16.87
CA LYS A 396 15.31 8.26 16.96
C LYS A 396 15.45 7.22 18.07
N LYS A 397 14.88 7.49 19.25
CA LYS A 397 14.87 6.53 20.36
C LYS A 397 14.16 5.22 20.00
N ALA A 398 13.05 5.30 19.26
CA ALA A 398 12.34 4.10 18.79
C ALA A 398 13.20 3.28 17.82
N VAL A 399 13.97 3.94 16.93
CA VAL A 399 14.94 3.27 16.05
C VAL A 399 16.09 2.66 16.85
N GLU A 400 16.71 3.43 17.76
CA GLU A 400 17.80 2.98 18.62
C GLU A 400 17.41 1.77 19.49
N ASN A 401 16.17 1.74 19.98
CA ASN A 401 15.63 0.63 20.76
C ASN A 401 15.39 -0.65 19.95
N LEU A 402 15.52 -0.64 18.62
CA LEU A 402 15.50 -1.89 17.85
C LEU A 402 16.79 -2.71 18.09
N ALA A 403 17.94 -2.03 18.12
CA ALA A 403 19.23 -2.64 18.47
C ALA A 403 20.11 -1.64 19.24
N PRO A 404 19.95 -1.54 20.58
CA PRO A 404 20.66 -0.57 21.38
C PRO A 404 22.18 -0.64 21.19
N GLY A 405 22.81 0.50 20.96
CA GLY A 405 24.25 0.61 20.69
C GLY A 405 24.68 0.31 19.26
N ASN A 406 23.79 -0.14 18.38
CA ASN A 406 24.12 -0.50 16.98
C ASN A 406 23.49 0.44 15.93
N MET A 407 22.64 1.37 16.34
CA MET A 407 21.87 2.26 15.45
C MET A 407 22.43 3.69 15.46
N ASP A 408 23.70 3.90 15.12
CA ASP A 408 24.25 5.26 14.98
C ASP A 408 23.67 5.97 13.74
N ILE A 409 22.58 6.71 13.95
CA ILE A 409 21.70 7.27 12.91
C ILE A 409 22.34 8.47 12.21
N GLN A 410 22.57 8.34 10.90
CA GLN A 410 23.06 9.41 10.01
C GLN A 410 21.91 10.13 9.29
N ARG A 411 20.81 9.42 9.03
CA ARG A 411 19.62 9.99 8.37
C ARG A 411 18.37 9.26 8.81
N LEU A 412 17.26 9.99 8.94
CA LEU A 412 15.92 9.42 8.91
C LEU A 412 15.17 9.91 7.69
N VAL A 413 14.37 9.04 7.07
CA VAL A 413 13.48 9.38 5.95
C VAL A 413 12.15 8.68 6.17
N PHE A 414 11.03 9.41 6.07
CA PHE A 414 9.70 8.83 6.29
C PHE A 414 8.60 9.72 5.73
N HIS A 415 7.40 9.16 5.62
CA HIS A 415 6.18 9.91 5.33
C HIS A 415 5.10 9.46 6.30
N ASN A 416 4.37 10.41 6.89
CA ASN A 416 3.31 10.11 7.85
C ASN A 416 1.98 9.87 7.12
N TRP A 417 1.68 8.61 6.84
CA TRP A 417 0.44 8.20 6.18
C TRP A 417 -0.82 8.38 7.05
N SER A 418 -0.68 8.30 8.38
CA SER A 418 -1.79 8.42 9.32
C SER A 418 -2.41 9.82 9.31
N LYS A 419 -1.57 10.86 9.26
CA LYS A 419 -2.01 12.27 9.21
C LYS A 419 -2.18 12.85 7.83
N ASP A 420 -1.73 12.15 6.79
CA ASP A 420 -1.89 12.59 5.42
C ASP A 420 -3.39 12.67 5.05
N GLU A 421 -3.88 13.87 4.75
CA GLU A 421 -5.30 14.09 4.48
C GLU A 421 -5.84 13.35 3.24
N PHE A 422 -4.96 12.95 2.32
CA PHE A 422 -5.28 12.23 1.09
C PHE A 422 -4.95 10.72 1.19
N ALA A 423 -4.63 10.21 2.39
CA ALA A 423 -4.49 8.78 2.66
C ALA A 423 -5.22 8.34 3.93
N LYS A 424 -5.07 9.07 5.05
CA LYS A 424 -5.68 8.81 6.37
C LYS A 424 -5.44 7.38 6.88
N GLY A 425 -4.23 6.89 6.65
CA GLY A 425 -3.80 5.50 6.85
C GLY A 425 -2.91 5.02 5.71
N ALA A 426 -2.19 3.92 5.91
CA ALA A 426 -1.30 3.36 4.90
C ALA A 426 -2.05 2.45 3.91
N TRP A 427 -1.71 1.16 3.84
CA TRP A 427 -2.45 0.20 3.00
C TRP A 427 -3.73 -0.25 3.70
N PHE A 428 -4.69 -0.75 2.93
CA PHE A 428 -5.93 -1.28 3.50
C PHE A 428 -5.65 -2.51 4.37
N PHE A 429 -6.23 -2.53 5.57
CA PHE A 429 -6.41 -3.76 6.34
C PHE A 429 -7.74 -3.64 7.06
N SER A 430 -8.63 -4.61 6.89
CA SER A 430 -9.98 -4.51 7.42
C SER A 430 -10.03 -4.69 8.94
N PRO A 431 -10.96 -4.00 9.62
CA PRO A 431 -11.48 -4.49 10.88
C PRO A 431 -12.36 -5.73 10.66
N PRO A 432 -12.60 -6.53 11.71
CA PRO A 432 -13.63 -7.56 11.66
C PRO A 432 -14.97 -7.01 11.16
N GLN A 433 -15.75 -7.84 10.47
CA GLN A 433 -17.11 -7.61 9.97
C GLN A 433 -17.23 -6.62 8.79
N LEU A 434 -16.13 -6.02 8.34
CA LEU A 434 -16.18 -5.05 7.24
C LEU A 434 -16.40 -5.73 5.89
N LEU A 435 -15.65 -6.77 5.56
CA LEU A 435 -15.54 -7.26 4.18
C LEU A 435 -16.70 -8.12 3.76
N SER A 436 -17.20 -8.99 4.65
CA SER A 436 -18.31 -9.89 4.37
C SER A 436 -19.60 -9.18 4.00
N THR A 437 -19.75 -7.92 4.42
CA THR A 437 -20.94 -7.08 4.21
C THR A 437 -20.75 -5.96 3.19
N SER A 438 -19.51 -5.51 2.96
CA SER A 438 -19.26 -4.26 2.24
C SER A 438 -18.38 -4.39 1.00
N LEU A 439 -17.67 -5.50 0.78
CA LEU A 439 -16.74 -5.61 -0.36
C LEU A 439 -17.45 -5.42 -1.72
N ASP A 440 -18.60 -6.08 -1.92
CA ASP A 440 -19.36 -5.94 -3.16
C ASP A 440 -19.88 -4.51 -3.35
N ALA A 441 -20.34 -3.87 -2.28
CA ALA A 441 -20.81 -2.49 -2.31
C ALA A 441 -19.69 -1.50 -2.63
N LEU A 442 -18.49 -1.69 -2.06
CA LEU A 442 -17.31 -0.87 -2.36
C LEU A 442 -16.96 -0.92 -3.85
N ARG A 443 -17.13 -2.08 -4.49
CA ARG A 443 -16.87 -2.34 -5.91
C ARG A 443 -18.02 -1.95 -6.85
N ALA A 444 -19.24 -1.81 -6.32
CA ALA A 444 -20.45 -1.62 -7.11
C ALA A 444 -20.45 -0.32 -7.94
N ARG A 445 -21.22 -0.31 -9.02
CA ARG A 445 -21.45 0.90 -9.85
C ARG A 445 -22.21 1.96 -9.05
N HIS A 446 -21.86 3.23 -9.24
CA HIS A 446 -22.62 4.37 -8.67
C HIS A 446 -22.98 5.36 -9.77
N GLY A 447 -24.08 5.10 -10.47
CA GLY A 447 -24.46 5.86 -11.66
C GLY A 447 -23.31 5.88 -12.68
N ASN A 448 -22.86 7.07 -13.07
CA ASN A 448 -21.74 7.25 -13.99
C ASN A 448 -20.34 7.19 -13.35
N ILE A 449 -20.23 6.95 -12.04
CA ILE A 449 -18.99 6.85 -11.27
C ILE A 449 -18.55 5.39 -11.08
N VAL A 450 -17.30 5.06 -11.45
CA VAL A 450 -16.66 3.76 -11.19
C VAL A 450 -15.67 3.93 -10.05
N PHE A 451 -15.90 3.24 -8.94
CA PHE A 451 -14.94 3.20 -7.83
C PHE A 451 -13.88 2.14 -8.09
N ALA A 452 -12.60 2.50 -7.98
CA ALA A 452 -11.47 1.58 -8.18
C ALA A 452 -10.27 1.95 -7.31
N ASN A 453 -10.01 1.16 -6.28
CA ASN A 453 -8.88 1.33 -5.41
C ASN A 453 -8.44 -0.04 -4.88
N SER A 454 -7.14 -0.21 -4.65
CA SER A 454 -6.58 -1.41 -4.01
C SER A 454 -7.31 -1.83 -2.73
N ASP A 455 -7.92 -0.88 -2.02
CA ASP A 455 -8.68 -1.11 -0.77
C ASP A 455 -9.85 -2.10 -0.93
N TRP A 456 -10.34 -2.33 -2.15
CA TRP A 456 -11.43 -3.27 -2.43
C TRP A 456 -11.16 -4.16 -3.66
N ALA A 457 -9.89 -4.41 -3.98
CA ALA A 457 -9.52 -5.44 -4.95
C ALA A 457 -9.89 -6.84 -4.44
N VAL A 458 -9.99 -7.83 -5.33
CA VAL A 458 -10.34 -9.21 -4.96
C VAL A 458 -9.11 -10.09 -4.73
N GLY A 459 -8.05 -9.88 -5.51
CA GLY A 459 -6.78 -10.57 -5.37
C GLY A 459 -5.92 -9.92 -4.29
N TRP A 460 -4.79 -9.33 -4.68
CA TRP A 460 -3.87 -8.64 -3.77
C TRP A 460 -4.40 -7.28 -3.29
N ARG A 461 -5.56 -7.29 -2.63
CA ARG A 461 -6.16 -6.16 -1.92
C ARG A 461 -5.14 -5.55 -0.97
N SER A 462 -5.10 -4.21 -0.94
CA SER A 462 -4.13 -3.36 -0.22
C SER A 462 -2.75 -3.19 -0.88
N PHE A 463 -2.38 -4.03 -1.85
CA PHE A 463 -1.07 -3.96 -2.51
C PHE A 463 -1.07 -3.03 -3.73
N ILE A 464 0.13 -2.75 -4.25
CA ILE A 464 0.29 -2.14 -5.57
C ILE A 464 -0.39 -2.98 -6.65
N ASP A 465 -0.32 -4.31 -6.52
CA ASP A 465 -0.98 -5.25 -7.43
C ASP A 465 -2.50 -5.07 -7.48
N GLY A 466 -3.17 -5.03 -6.32
CA GLY A 466 -4.61 -4.74 -6.25
C GLY A 466 -4.98 -3.36 -6.75
N ALA A 467 -4.07 -2.38 -6.68
CA ALA A 467 -4.30 -1.08 -7.30
C ALA A 467 -4.36 -1.20 -8.83
N ILE A 468 -3.43 -1.95 -9.42
CA ILE A 468 -3.38 -2.18 -10.87
C ILE A 468 -4.56 -3.04 -11.32
N GLU A 469 -4.92 -4.08 -10.57
CA GLU A 469 -6.15 -4.88 -10.77
C GLU A 469 -7.38 -3.97 -10.94
N GLU A 470 -7.59 -3.08 -9.97
CA GLU A 470 -8.77 -2.21 -9.93
C GLU A 470 -8.74 -1.11 -10.99
N GLY A 471 -7.56 -0.56 -11.29
CA GLY A 471 -7.39 0.38 -12.39
C GLY A 471 -7.70 -0.24 -13.75
N THR A 472 -7.22 -1.47 -13.98
CA THR A 472 -7.54 -2.25 -15.19
C THR A 472 -9.03 -2.57 -15.27
N ARG A 473 -9.67 -2.99 -14.18
CA ARG A 473 -11.12 -3.23 -14.14
C ARG A 473 -11.89 -1.97 -14.49
N ALA A 474 -11.58 -0.83 -13.87
CA ALA A 474 -12.28 0.42 -14.13
C ALA A 474 -12.13 0.89 -15.59
N ALA A 475 -10.91 0.83 -16.15
CA ALA A 475 -10.69 1.16 -17.54
C ALA A 475 -11.49 0.25 -18.47
N MET A 476 -11.55 -1.05 -18.18
CA MET A 476 -12.33 -1.99 -18.98
C MET A 476 -13.83 -1.66 -18.94
N THR A 477 -14.40 -1.45 -17.76
CA THR A 477 -15.80 -1.07 -17.59
C THR A 477 -16.13 0.19 -18.39
N VAL A 478 -15.35 1.27 -18.21
CA VAL A 478 -15.60 2.53 -18.92
C VAL A 478 -15.42 2.38 -20.43
N LYS A 479 -14.40 1.64 -20.88
CA LYS A 479 -14.17 1.37 -22.30
C LYS A 479 -15.34 0.61 -22.92
N GLU A 480 -15.93 -0.36 -22.23
CA GLU A 480 -17.09 -1.10 -22.75
C GLU A 480 -18.33 -0.23 -22.85
N GLU A 481 -18.58 0.61 -21.85
CA GLU A 481 -19.71 1.54 -21.84
C GLU A 481 -19.60 2.64 -22.91
N LEU A 482 -18.38 3.10 -23.22
CA LEU A 482 -18.14 4.18 -24.18
C LEU A 482 -17.76 3.68 -25.58
N ARG A 483 -17.76 2.37 -25.83
CA ARG A 483 -17.56 1.85 -27.20
C ARG A 483 -18.73 2.31 -28.08
N PRO A 484 -18.46 2.84 -29.29
CA PRO A 484 -19.51 3.02 -30.28
C PRO A 484 -20.22 1.68 -30.50
N SER A 485 -21.56 1.69 -30.52
CA SER A 485 -22.32 0.47 -30.83
C SER A 485 -21.89 -0.04 -32.20
N VAL A 486 -21.22 -1.18 -32.24
CA VAL A 486 -20.89 -1.85 -33.49
C VAL A 486 -22.22 -2.32 -34.07
N ALA A 487 -22.65 -1.74 -35.18
CA ALA A 487 -23.79 -2.26 -35.94
C ALA A 487 -23.57 -3.77 -36.17
N PRO A 488 -24.59 -4.63 -36.02
CA PRO A 488 -24.43 -6.06 -36.21
C PRO A 488 -23.78 -6.31 -37.57
N ARG A 489 -22.68 -7.06 -37.59
CA ARG A 489 -22.08 -7.50 -38.86
C ARG A 489 -23.19 -8.24 -39.62
N PRO A 490 -23.53 -7.85 -40.87
CA PRO A 490 -24.44 -8.65 -41.66
C PRO A 490 -23.82 -10.04 -41.81
N HIS A 491 -24.58 -11.07 -41.44
CA HIS A 491 -24.18 -12.45 -41.65
C HIS A 491 -23.85 -12.63 -43.13
N LEU A 492 -22.59 -13.02 -43.42
CA LEU A 492 -22.16 -13.50 -44.72
C LEU A 492 -22.32 -15.02 -44.77
#